data_AF-A0A8X6WV30-F1
#
_entry.id   AF-A0A8X6WV30-F1
#
_cell.length_a   1.000
_cell.length_b   1.000
_cell.length_c   1.000
_cell.angle_alpha   90.00
_cell.angle_beta   90.00
_cell.angle_gamma   90.00
#
_symmetry.space_group_name_H-M   'P 1'
#
loop_
_entity.id
_entity.type
_entity.pdbx_description
1 polymer ?
#
loop_
_entity_poly.entity_id
_entity_poly.type
_entity_poly.pdbx_seq_one_letter_code
_entity_poly.pdbx_strand_id
1 'polypeptide(L)'
;MTKHLRVMKLFAQNRYRAKVEMSAILGVTLASVPVEIIYLGAGELYVEAHETPLCSTSWNSSCCTPTMERRYSEASKKEFQNMLQSSNLLLQSILASSATKFKENFLEMIHVSQNNTNVLFSEVYKKMDGVAKEPVSQLYQDLSSFIEGNSQDLETRVSSFFDALFPLVYHHSINPKLKDFSDDYKECLRQTRREIRPFGDIADRATQQLTRSFTVARTLLDAFEVGVEVISATGSMRFRPECDAGLMRLVYCSHCSGFARTKPCGGYCLNVVRGCLAHVAELDQPWSDYVSGLERLTSGLVSSYNIEEVLSVLDTKISEAIMYAMENGPELSKKVKNLIISVHTCLCFNL
;
A
#
# COMPACT_ATOMS: atom_id res chain seq x y z
N MET A 1 8.06 7.75 14.46
CA MET A 1 7.45 6.41 14.47
C MET A 1 6.65 6.08 15.74
N THR A 2 7.23 6.11 16.95
CA THR A 2 6.64 5.57 18.20
C THR A 2 5.42 6.32 18.79
N LYS A 3 5.26 7.62 18.51
CA LYS A 3 4.10 8.41 18.98
C LYS A 3 2.82 8.16 18.16
N HIS A 4 2.93 7.97 16.84
CA HIS A 4 1.78 7.65 15.97
C HIS A 4 1.27 6.21 16.17
N LEU A 5 2.16 5.25 16.38
CA LEU A 5 1.83 3.87 16.77
C LEU A 5 1.15 3.78 18.15
N ARG A 6 1.46 4.68 19.10
CA ARG A 6 0.74 4.77 20.39
C ARG A 6 -0.69 5.27 20.23
N VAL A 7 -0.94 6.20 19.31
CA VAL A 7 -2.31 6.70 19.02
C VAL A 7 -3.14 5.62 18.32
N MET A 8 -2.55 4.86 17.39
CA MET A 8 -3.21 3.70 16.77
C MET A 8 -3.45 2.56 17.78
N LYS A 9 -2.51 2.30 18.71
CA LYS A 9 -2.72 1.39 19.86
C LYS A 9 -3.84 1.85 20.80
N LEU A 10 -3.94 3.15 21.10
CA LEU A 10 -5.01 3.72 21.91
C LEU A 10 -6.38 3.63 21.22
N PHE A 11 -6.43 3.78 19.89
CA PHE A 11 -7.64 3.55 19.10
C PHE A 11 -8.04 2.06 19.05
N ALA A 12 -7.07 1.13 18.95
CA ALA A 12 -7.31 -0.32 19.00
C ALA A 12 -7.77 -0.79 20.40
N GLN A 13 -7.16 -0.26 21.48
CA GLN A 13 -7.56 -0.54 22.87
C GLN A 13 -8.94 0.05 23.21
N ASN A 14 -9.27 1.24 22.71
CA ASN A 14 -10.62 1.82 22.88
C ASN A 14 -11.69 1.07 22.08
N ARG A 15 -11.35 0.43 20.94
CA ARG A 15 -12.26 -0.49 20.22
C ARG A 15 -12.50 -1.79 20.98
N TYR A 16 -11.50 -2.31 21.69
CA TYR A 16 -11.65 -3.48 22.56
C TYR A 16 -12.53 -3.19 23.79
N ARG A 17 -12.41 -1.99 24.37
CA ARG A 17 -13.26 -1.55 25.48
C ARG A 17 -14.73 -1.37 25.07
N ALA A 18 -14.97 -0.83 23.86
CA ALA A 18 -16.30 -0.76 23.26
C ALA A 18 -16.88 -2.15 22.92
N LYS A 19 -16.03 -3.11 22.53
CA LYS A 19 -16.44 -4.51 22.30
C LYS A 19 -16.86 -5.20 23.60
N VAL A 20 -16.12 -4.99 24.70
CA VAL A 20 -16.37 -5.59 26.02
C VAL A 20 -17.62 -5.01 26.70
N GLU A 21 -17.82 -3.69 26.65
CA GLU A 21 -19.05 -3.06 27.18
C GLU A 21 -20.30 -3.44 26.37
N MET A 22 -20.17 -3.68 25.06
CA MET A 22 -21.30 -4.07 24.22
C MET A 22 -21.62 -5.58 24.33
N SER A 23 -20.64 -6.44 24.63
CA SER A 23 -20.87 -7.87 24.92
C SER A 23 -21.44 -8.13 26.33
N ALA A 24 -21.19 -7.26 27.31
CA ALA A 24 -21.79 -7.38 28.65
C ALA A 24 -23.27 -6.95 28.69
N ILE A 25 -23.73 -6.18 27.69
CA ILE A 25 -25.12 -5.72 27.57
C ILE A 25 -26.00 -6.68 26.77
N LEU A 26 -25.42 -7.52 25.90
CA LEU A 26 -26.19 -8.28 24.90
C LEU A 26 -26.26 -9.80 25.10
N GLY A 27 -25.52 -10.39 26.04
CA GLY A 27 -25.78 -11.74 26.56
C GLY A 27 -26.27 -12.83 25.58
N VAL A 28 -25.74 -12.95 24.35
CA VAL A 28 -26.14 -14.03 23.43
C VAL A 28 -24.96 -14.53 22.60
N THR A 29 -24.72 -15.84 22.69
CA THR A 29 -23.86 -16.68 21.86
C THR A 29 -24.47 -16.93 20.48
N LEU A 30 -23.69 -16.74 19.41
CA LEU A 30 -24.08 -17.03 18.03
C LEU A 30 -24.16 -18.55 17.77
N ALA A 31 -25.34 -19.05 17.44
CA ALA A 31 -25.53 -20.35 16.79
C ALA A 31 -26.37 -20.17 15.51
N SER A 32 -25.71 -20.44 14.39
CA SER A 32 -26.17 -21.04 13.12
C SER A 32 -27.62 -20.84 12.65
N VAL A 33 -27.79 -20.20 11.48
CA VAL A 33 -28.94 -20.46 10.58
C VAL A 33 -28.42 -20.56 9.13
N PRO A 34 -28.83 -21.58 8.35
CA PRO A 34 -28.33 -21.80 7.00
C PRO A 34 -29.05 -20.95 5.95
N VAL A 35 -28.34 -20.67 4.85
CA VAL A 35 -28.78 -19.89 3.69
C VAL A 35 -29.37 -20.84 2.64
N GLU A 36 -30.58 -20.55 2.17
CA GLU A 36 -31.08 -21.04 0.87
C GLU A 36 -31.46 -19.84 -0.02
N ILE A 37 -30.90 -19.85 -1.23
CA ILE A 37 -31.08 -18.87 -2.30
C ILE A 37 -32.00 -19.52 -3.34
N ILE A 38 -33.06 -18.81 -3.76
CA ILE A 38 -33.75 -19.09 -5.02
C ILE A 38 -33.77 -17.82 -5.87
N TYR A 39 -33.14 -17.91 -7.04
CA TYR A 39 -33.17 -16.95 -8.15
C TYR A 39 -34.45 -17.12 -8.98
N LEU A 40 -35.14 -16.01 -9.26
CA LEU A 40 -36.01 -15.78 -10.42
C LEU A 40 -35.85 -14.28 -10.73
N GLY A 41 -35.40 -13.79 -11.88
CA GLY A 41 -35.80 -14.12 -13.25
C GLY A 41 -36.35 -12.81 -13.83
N ALA A 42 -35.54 -12.13 -14.66
CA ALA A 42 -35.84 -10.80 -15.20
C ALA A 42 -37.01 -10.82 -16.19
N GLY A 43 -37.93 -9.86 -16.02
CA GLY A 43 -38.98 -9.51 -16.97
C GLY A 43 -39.38 -8.06 -16.74
N GLU A 44 -38.91 -7.15 -17.60
CA GLU A 44 -39.35 -5.77 -17.64
C GLU A 44 -40.81 -5.72 -18.14
N LEU A 45 -41.74 -5.44 -17.22
CA LEU A 45 -43.05 -4.87 -17.54
C LEU A 45 -43.09 -3.46 -16.96
N TYR A 46 -43.13 -2.45 -17.84
CA TYR A 46 -43.52 -1.10 -17.48
C TYR A 46 -45.01 -1.09 -17.12
N VAL A 47 -45.31 -1.27 -15.84
CA VAL A 47 -46.61 -0.98 -15.26
C VAL A 47 -46.57 0.47 -14.79
N GLU A 48 -47.50 1.31 -15.26
CA GLU A 48 -47.78 2.61 -14.64
C GLU A 48 -48.08 2.37 -13.15
N ALA A 49 -47.11 2.64 -12.29
CA ALA A 49 -47.25 2.48 -10.87
C ALA A 49 -48.26 3.51 -10.38
N HIS A 50 -49.49 3.06 -10.13
CA HIS A 50 -50.41 3.71 -9.22
C HIS A 50 -49.63 3.90 -7.91
N GLU A 51 -49.15 5.11 -7.60
CA GLU A 51 -48.26 5.38 -6.46
C GLU A 51 -49.00 5.03 -5.16
N THR A 52 -48.85 3.80 -4.69
CA THR A 52 -49.39 3.35 -3.41
C THR A 52 -48.64 4.06 -2.29
N PRO A 53 -49.34 4.66 -1.32
CA PRO A 53 -48.68 5.35 -0.22
C PRO A 53 -47.79 4.38 0.57
N LEU A 54 -46.54 4.78 0.81
CA LEU A 54 -45.58 4.00 1.60
C LEU A 54 -45.87 4.04 3.10
N CYS A 55 -46.49 5.14 3.56
CA CYS A 55 -46.73 5.44 4.98
C CYS A 55 -48.14 5.13 5.48
N SER A 56 -49.10 4.83 4.60
CA SER A 56 -50.50 4.64 4.97
C SER A 56 -51.19 3.64 4.06
N THR A 57 -52.40 3.21 4.42
CA THR A 57 -53.24 2.35 3.58
C THR A 57 -53.96 3.14 2.48
N SER A 58 -54.09 4.46 2.63
CA SER A 58 -54.71 5.36 1.64
C SER A 58 -54.27 6.80 1.86
N TRP A 59 -54.07 7.54 0.76
CA TRP A 59 -53.74 8.97 0.76
C TRP A 59 -54.77 9.83 1.52
N ASN A 60 -56.04 9.43 1.56
CA ASN A 60 -57.10 10.16 2.29
C ASN A 60 -56.92 10.12 3.82
N SER A 61 -56.14 9.17 4.33
CA SER A 61 -55.83 9.03 5.76
C SER A 61 -54.48 9.63 6.15
N SER A 62 -53.76 10.22 5.19
CA SER A 62 -52.42 10.76 5.37
C SER A 62 -52.43 12.29 5.28
N CYS A 63 -51.58 12.93 6.09
CA CYS A 63 -51.24 14.34 5.92
C CYS A 63 -50.28 14.58 4.74
N CYS A 64 -49.81 13.53 4.07
CA CYS A 64 -48.88 13.62 2.95
C CYS A 64 -49.55 13.43 1.59
N THR A 65 -49.07 14.20 0.59
CA THR A 65 -49.37 13.97 -0.83
C THR A 65 -48.31 13.05 -1.46
N PRO A 66 -48.57 12.45 -2.64
CA PRO A 66 -47.57 11.64 -3.34
C PRO A 66 -46.25 12.38 -3.59
N THR A 67 -46.32 13.67 -3.96
CA THR A 67 -45.13 14.51 -4.16
C THR A 67 -44.35 14.74 -2.87
N MET A 68 -45.02 14.87 -1.72
CA MET A 68 -44.35 14.98 -0.43
C MET A 68 -43.65 13.68 -0.05
N GLU A 69 -44.31 12.53 -0.22
CA GLU A 69 -43.74 11.23 0.10
C GLU A 69 -42.50 10.93 -0.76
N ARG A 70 -42.53 11.29 -2.05
CA ARG A 70 -41.37 11.21 -2.95
C ARG A 70 -40.18 12.05 -2.47
N ARG A 71 -40.42 13.31 -2.11
CA ARG A 71 -39.39 14.21 -1.57
C ARG A 71 -38.82 13.71 -0.25
N TYR A 72 -39.65 13.17 0.63
CA TYR A 72 -39.20 12.58 1.88
C TYR A 72 -38.38 11.30 1.67
N SER A 73 -38.73 10.48 0.67
CA SER A 73 -37.92 9.32 0.28
C SER A 73 -36.52 9.76 -0.17
N GLU A 74 -36.43 10.73 -1.09
CA GLU A 74 -35.15 11.31 -1.53
C GLU A 74 -34.34 11.93 -0.38
N ALA A 75 -35.01 12.66 0.52
CA ALA A 75 -34.37 13.26 1.69
C ALA A 75 -33.81 12.21 2.65
N SER A 76 -34.59 11.18 2.99
CA SER A 76 -34.17 10.12 3.91
C SER A 76 -32.97 9.35 3.39
N LYS A 77 -32.96 9.07 2.08
CA LYS A 77 -31.83 8.47 1.38
C LYS A 77 -30.59 9.34 1.48
N LYS A 78 -30.71 10.62 1.11
CA LYS A 78 -29.58 11.57 1.13
C LYS A 78 -29.02 11.78 2.53
N GLU A 79 -29.87 11.89 3.54
CA GLU A 79 -29.47 12.00 4.95
C GLU A 79 -28.69 10.79 5.42
N PHE A 80 -29.15 9.59 5.08
CA PHE A 80 -28.46 8.36 5.42
C PHE A 80 -27.11 8.24 4.69
N GLN A 81 -27.06 8.58 3.39
CA GLN A 81 -25.79 8.64 2.65
C GLN A 81 -24.79 9.61 3.28
N ASN A 82 -25.23 10.82 3.64
CA ASN A 82 -24.39 11.81 4.31
C ASN A 82 -23.86 11.31 5.66
N MET A 83 -24.70 10.59 6.43
CA MET A 83 -24.30 9.98 7.70
C MET A 83 -23.19 8.94 7.50
N LEU A 84 -23.31 8.08 6.49
CA LEU A 84 -22.28 7.08 6.18
C LEU A 84 -20.97 7.74 5.74
N GLN A 85 -21.05 8.72 4.83
CA GLN A 85 -19.88 9.47 4.39
C GLN A 85 -19.19 10.15 5.58
N SER A 86 -19.95 10.84 6.42
CA SER A 86 -19.43 11.51 7.62
C SER A 86 -18.76 10.53 8.60
N SER A 87 -19.34 9.33 8.77
CA SER A 87 -18.77 8.28 9.63
C SER A 87 -17.45 7.73 9.09
N ASN A 88 -17.26 7.76 7.76
CA ASN A 88 -16.07 7.26 7.09
C ASN A 88 -14.93 8.29 6.99
N LEU A 89 -15.23 9.58 7.11
CA LEU A 89 -14.24 10.67 6.92
C LEU A 89 -12.98 10.52 7.78
N LEU A 90 -13.15 10.20 9.07
CA LEU A 90 -12.01 10.07 9.97
C LEU A 90 -11.09 8.92 9.54
N LEU A 91 -11.66 7.76 9.22
CA LEU A 91 -10.89 6.58 8.84
C LEU A 91 -10.17 6.80 7.49
N GLN A 92 -10.87 7.40 6.53
CA GLN A 92 -10.30 7.77 5.24
C GLN A 92 -9.13 8.75 5.41
N SER A 93 -9.29 9.77 6.26
CA SER A 93 -8.25 10.75 6.57
C SER A 93 -7.03 10.09 7.23
N ILE A 94 -7.24 9.16 8.17
CA ILE A 94 -6.14 8.45 8.83
C ILE A 94 -5.35 7.61 7.83
N LEU A 95 -6.01 6.84 6.96
CA LEU A 95 -5.30 6.00 5.99
C LEU A 95 -4.56 6.83 4.94
N ALA A 96 -5.24 7.83 4.36
CA ALA A 96 -4.62 8.72 3.38
C ALA A 96 -3.42 9.47 3.96
N SER A 97 -3.58 10.08 5.15
CA SER A 97 -2.46 10.78 5.80
C SER A 97 -1.33 9.86 6.24
N SER A 98 -1.63 8.60 6.56
CA SER A 98 -0.61 7.59 6.87
C SER A 98 0.18 7.24 5.61
N ALA A 99 -0.49 6.97 4.49
CA ALA A 99 0.16 6.71 3.21
C ALA A 99 1.13 7.84 2.82
N THR A 100 0.67 9.10 2.88
CA THR A 100 1.50 10.28 2.59
C THR A 100 2.71 10.34 3.50
N LYS A 101 2.52 10.24 4.82
CA LYS A 101 3.62 10.33 5.79
C LYS A 101 4.63 9.20 5.64
N PHE A 102 4.20 7.97 5.41
CA PHE A 102 5.12 6.85 5.19
C PHE A 102 5.92 7.05 3.91
N LYS A 103 5.25 7.45 2.81
CA LYS A 103 5.91 7.73 1.54
C LYS A 103 6.97 8.83 1.67
N GLU A 104 6.62 9.96 2.28
CA GLU A 104 7.55 11.07 2.53
C GLU A 104 8.78 10.63 3.35
N ASN A 105 8.56 9.86 4.42
CA ASN A 105 9.67 9.36 5.24
C ASN A 105 10.59 8.41 4.46
N PHE A 106 10.04 7.50 3.64
CA PHE A 106 10.84 6.60 2.84
C PHE A 106 11.68 7.35 1.81
N LEU A 107 11.09 8.34 1.13
CA LEU A 107 11.80 9.17 0.15
C LEU A 107 12.91 9.99 0.81
N GLU A 108 12.69 10.52 2.02
CA GLU A 108 13.73 11.23 2.77
C GLU A 108 14.89 10.29 3.16
N MET A 109 14.59 9.07 3.62
CA MET A 109 15.63 8.07 3.95
C MET A 109 16.47 7.72 2.71
N ILE A 110 15.84 7.59 1.54
CA ILE A 110 16.52 7.32 0.26
C ILE A 110 17.45 8.48 -0.08
N HIS A 111 16.99 9.72 0.05
CA HIS A 111 17.80 10.91 -0.21
C HIS A 111 19.01 11.01 0.75
N VAL A 112 18.81 10.75 2.06
CA VAL A 112 19.91 10.73 3.03
C VAL A 112 20.94 9.65 2.69
N SER A 113 20.49 8.45 2.35
CA SER A 113 21.36 7.34 1.95
C SER A 113 22.16 7.67 0.67
N GLN A 114 21.54 8.36 -0.30
CA GLN A 114 22.21 8.84 -1.49
C GLN A 114 23.35 9.81 -1.15
N ASN A 115 23.09 10.78 -0.26
CA ASN A 115 24.09 11.73 0.18
C ASN A 115 25.26 11.03 0.89
N ASN A 116 24.99 10.06 1.76
CA ASN A 116 26.03 9.27 2.42
C ASN A 116 26.89 8.50 1.40
N THR A 117 26.25 7.91 0.38
CA THR A 117 26.96 7.19 -0.68
C THR A 117 27.82 8.13 -1.52
N ASN A 118 27.33 9.33 -1.84
CA ASN A 118 28.12 10.34 -2.54
C ASN A 118 29.34 10.78 -1.70
N VAL A 119 29.16 10.98 -0.40
CA VAL A 119 30.26 11.31 0.53
C VAL A 119 31.29 10.19 0.60
N LEU A 120 30.87 8.92 0.60
CA LEU A 120 31.78 7.78 0.53
C LEU A 120 32.70 7.86 -0.70
N PHE A 121 32.13 8.13 -1.87
CA PHE A 121 32.93 8.25 -3.09
C PHE A 121 33.82 9.51 -3.11
N SER A 122 33.32 10.65 -2.63
CA SER A 122 34.09 11.90 -2.63
C SER A 122 35.22 11.91 -1.60
N GLU A 123 35.08 11.20 -0.47
CA GLU A 123 36.07 11.21 0.61
C GLU A 123 36.99 9.98 0.61
N VAL A 124 36.45 8.78 0.37
CA VAL A 124 37.20 7.52 0.47
C VAL A 124 37.72 7.09 -0.91
N TYR A 125 36.85 7.11 -1.92
CA TYR A 125 37.17 6.62 -3.27
C TYR A 125 37.33 7.75 -4.30
N LYS A 126 38.11 8.79 -3.95
CA LYS A 126 38.29 10.03 -4.72
C LYS A 126 38.51 9.87 -6.23
N LYS A 127 39.22 8.81 -6.65
CA LYS A 127 39.47 8.52 -8.07
C LYS A 127 38.21 8.10 -8.84
N MET A 128 37.19 7.63 -8.14
CA MET A 128 35.91 7.19 -8.69
C MET A 128 34.79 8.23 -8.49
N ASP A 129 34.98 9.31 -7.73
CA ASP A 129 33.92 10.29 -7.41
C ASP A 129 33.13 10.74 -8.65
N GLY A 130 33.81 11.30 -9.65
CA GLY A 130 33.15 11.82 -10.85
C GLY A 130 32.39 10.75 -11.66
N VAL A 131 32.96 9.56 -11.79
CA VAL A 131 32.42 8.46 -12.61
C VAL A 131 31.37 7.62 -11.88
N ALA A 132 31.38 7.60 -10.55
CA ALA A 132 30.41 6.89 -9.72
C ALA A 132 29.08 7.64 -9.53
N LYS A 133 29.05 8.95 -9.82
CA LYS A 133 27.83 9.77 -9.67
C LYS A 133 26.65 9.26 -10.48
N GLU A 134 26.88 8.81 -11.72
CA GLU A 134 25.79 8.31 -12.57
C GLU A 134 25.21 6.99 -12.04
N PRO A 135 26.00 5.94 -11.76
CA PRO A 135 25.47 4.70 -11.21
C PRO A 135 24.79 4.88 -9.85
N VAL A 136 25.36 5.72 -8.98
CA VAL A 136 24.76 6.05 -7.67
C VAL A 136 23.42 6.77 -7.87
N SER A 137 23.38 7.80 -8.72
CA SER A 137 22.14 8.53 -8.99
C SER A 137 21.05 7.63 -9.55
N GLN A 138 21.40 6.75 -10.49
CA GLN A 138 20.45 5.81 -11.08
C GLN A 138 19.87 4.85 -10.05
N LEU A 139 20.70 4.27 -9.16
CA LEU A 139 20.23 3.40 -8.07
C LEU A 139 19.18 4.11 -7.20
N TYR A 140 19.47 5.32 -6.73
CA TYR A 140 18.57 6.03 -5.83
C TYR A 140 17.31 6.58 -6.52
N GLN A 141 17.39 6.90 -7.82
CA GLN A 141 16.20 7.18 -8.64
C GLN A 141 15.31 5.95 -8.80
N ASP A 142 15.91 4.77 -9.01
CA ASP A 142 15.19 3.50 -9.11
C ASP A 142 14.49 3.15 -7.80
N LEU A 143 15.19 3.30 -6.66
CA LEU A 143 14.61 3.12 -5.33
C LEU A 143 13.44 4.09 -5.07
N SER A 144 13.59 5.36 -5.43
CA SER A 144 12.53 6.37 -5.29
C SER A 144 11.31 6.04 -6.16
N SER A 145 11.56 5.73 -7.43
CA SER A 145 10.52 5.37 -8.40
C SER A 145 9.71 4.15 -7.95
N PHE A 146 10.38 3.17 -7.33
CA PHE A 146 9.71 2.00 -6.77
C PHE A 146 8.76 2.37 -5.63
N ILE A 147 9.17 3.22 -4.69
CA ILE A 147 8.30 3.72 -3.62
C ILE A 147 7.13 4.55 -4.18
N GLU A 148 7.35 5.29 -5.25
CA GLU A 148 6.30 6.09 -5.90
C GLU A 148 5.25 5.27 -6.64
N GLY A 149 5.56 4.03 -7.02
CA GLY A 149 4.61 3.07 -7.60
C GLY A 149 4.87 2.67 -9.03
N ASN A 150 6.07 2.96 -9.53
CA ASN A 150 6.48 2.47 -10.82
C ASN A 150 6.84 0.99 -10.69
N SER A 151 6.05 0.11 -11.32
CA SER A 151 6.19 -1.36 -11.23
C SER A 151 7.39 -1.85 -12.05
N GLN A 152 8.58 -1.63 -11.51
CA GLN A 152 9.81 -2.09 -12.12
C GLN A 152 10.45 -3.16 -11.25
N ASP A 153 11.17 -4.10 -11.87
CA ASP A 153 11.91 -5.13 -11.15
C ASP A 153 13.07 -4.50 -10.36
N LEU A 154 12.83 -4.29 -9.07
CA LEU A 154 13.77 -3.68 -8.14
C LEU A 154 15.02 -4.53 -7.96
N GLU A 155 14.87 -5.87 -7.97
CA GLU A 155 16.00 -6.79 -7.82
C GLU A 155 16.98 -6.58 -8.97
N THR A 156 16.47 -6.55 -10.20
CA THR A 156 17.27 -6.27 -11.39
C THR A 156 17.93 -4.89 -11.31
N ARG A 157 17.23 -3.84 -10.88
CA ARG A 157 17.81 -2.47 -10.79
C ARG A 157 18.94 -2.36 -9.78
N VAL A 158 18.76 -2.93 -8.59
CA VAL A 158 19.83 -2.97 -7.58
C VAL A 158 20.98 -3.85 -8.07
N SER A 159 20.72 -4.94 -8.80
CA SER A 159 21.77 -5.76 -9.43
C SER A 159 22.55 -4.98 -10.48
N SER A 160 21.87 -4.19 -11.31
CA SER A 160 22.47 -3.36 -12.36
C SER A 160 23.38 -2.28 -11.81
N PHE A 161 23.13 -1.78 -10.59
CA PHE A 161 24.08 -0.90 -9.91
C PHE A 161 25.43 -1.60 -9.68
N PHE A 162 25.42 -2.85 -9.20
CA PHE A 162 26.66 -3.62 -9.03
C PHE A 162 27.29 -4.00 -10.38
N ASP A 163 26.51 -4.21 -11.44
CA ASP A 163 27.04 -4.33 -12.80
C ASP A 163 27.83 -3.08 -13.19
N ALA A 164 27.22 -1.90 -13.04
CA ALA A 164 27.84 -0.62 -13.38
C ALA A 164 29.05 -0.26 -12.49
N LEU A 165 29.05 -0.69 -11.23
CA LEU A 165 30.15 -0.45 -10.29
C LEU A 165 31.40 -1.26 -10.63
N PHE A 166 31.24 -2.47 -11.19
CA PHE A 166 32.37 -3.38 -11.39
C PHE A 166 33.48 -2.84 -12.31
N PRO A 167 33.21 -2.30 -13.50
CA PRO A 167 34.24 -1.69 -14.35
C PRO A 167 35.01 -0.56 -13.64
N LEU A 168 34.31 0.24 -12.84
CA LEU A 168 34.90 1.36 -12.10
C LEU A 168 35.90 0.85 -11.05
N VAL A 169 35.48 -0.13 -10.24
CA VAL A 169 36.32 -0.73 -9.20
C VAL A 169 37.51 -1.48 -9.83
N TYR A 170 37.27 -2.22 -10.90
CA TYR A 170 38.30 -2.97 -11.59
C TYR A 170 39.39 -2.07 -12.18
N HIS A 171 39.00 -0.91 -12.73
CA HIS A 171 39.94 0.07 -13.25
C HIS A 171 40.64 0.85 -12.12
N HIS A 172 39.87 1.56 -11.28
CA HIS A 172 40.42 2.57 -10.38
C HIS A 172 41.01 2.00 -9.08
N SER A 173 40.58 0.81 -8.66
CA SER A 173 41.03 0.19 -7.40
C SER A 173 41.98 -0.99 -7.63
N ILE A 174 41.69 -1.85 -8.61
CA ILE A 174 42.50 -3.06 -8.87
C ILE A 174 43.63 -2.79 -9.87
N ASN A 175 43.35 -2.08 -10.96
CA ASN A 175 44.31 -1.83 -12.04
C ASN A 175 44.58 -0.33 -12.30
N PRO A 176 44.92 0.47 -11.27
CA PRO A 176 44.96 1.94 -11.36
C PRO A 176 46.06 2.52 -12.26
N LYS A 177 46.97 1.67 -12.78
CA LYS A 177 48.06 2.07 -13.67
C LYS A 177 47.72 1.90 -15.15
N LEU A 178 46.62 1.21 -15.46
CA LEU A 178 46.18 1.03 -16.85
C LEU A 178 45.56 2.33 -17.36
N LYS A 179 45.54 2.50 -18.69
CA LYS A 179 44.69 3.50 -19.32
C LYS A 179 43.22 3.14 -19.08
N ASP A 180 42.34 4.13 -19.23
CA ASP A 180 40.91 3.84 -19.18
C ASP A 180 40.53 2.80 -20.23
N PHE A 181 39.57 1.95 -19.90
CA PHE A 181 39.13 0.87 -20.75
C PHE A 181 38.18 1.38 -21.83
N SER A 182 38.16 0.70 -23.00
CA SER A 182 37.15 0.95 -24.01
C SER A 182 35.74 0.68 -23.47
N ASP A 183 34.73 1.33 -24.05
CA ASP A 183 33.34 1.14 -23.63
C ASP A 183 32.89 -0.32 -23.81
N ASP A 184 33.35 -0.99 -24.87
CA ASP A 184 33.08 -2.41 -25.11
C ASP A 184 33.67 -3.31 -24.02
N TYR A 185 34.88 -2.99 -23.54
CA TYR A 185 35.50 -3.75 -22.45
C TYR A 185 34.78 -3.50 -21.12
N LYS A 186 34.36 -2.25 -20.86
CA LYS A 186 33.51 -1.93 -19.70
C LYS A 186 32.20 -2.70 -19.75
N GLU A 187 31.56 -2.79 -20.91
CA GLU A 187 30.31 -3.52 -21.08
C GLU A 187 30.46 -5.02 -20.90
N CYS A 188 31.54 -5.60 -21.44
CA CYS A 188 31.90 -6.99 -21.15
C CYS A 188 32.03 -7.27 -19.65
N LEU A 189 32.71 -6.39 -18.91
CA LEU A 189 32.84 -6.52 -17.46
C LEU A 189 31.47 -6.48 -16.78
N ARG A 190 30.56 -5.57 -17.17
CA ARG A 190 29.19 -5.53 -16.63
C ARG A 190 28.47 -6.86 -16.82
N GLN A 191 28.48 -7.40 -18.04
CA GLN A 191 27.77 -8.63 -18.39
C GLN A 191 28.33 -9.89 -17.69
N THR A 192 29.63 -9.90 -17.41
CA THR A 192 30.31 -11.04 -16.77
C THR A 192 30.40 -10.93 -15.25
N ARG A 193 29.93 -9.83 -14.65
CA ARG A 193 30.02 -9.55 -13.20
C ARG A 193 29.44 -10.68 -12.35
N ARG A 194 28.29 -11.25 -12.74
CA ARG A 194 27.63 -12.36 -12.02
C ARG A 194 28.48 -13.63 -11.96
N GLU A 195 29.21 -13.93 -13.03
CA GLU A 195 30.09 -15.11 -13.11
C GLU A 195 31.42 -14.87 -12.38
N ILE A 196 32.00 -13.68 -12.53
CA ILE A 196 33.27 -13.30 -11.89
C ILE A 196 33.13 -13.15 -10.37
N ARG A 197 31.96 -12.68 -9.92
CA ARG A 197 31.64 -12.35 -8.51
C ARG A 197 32.69 -11.44 -7.86
N PRO A 198 32.98 -10.26 -8.44
CA PRO A 198 34.04 -9.37 -7.95
C PRO A 198 33.79 -8.84 -6.53
N PHE A 199 32.54 -8.83 -6.10
CA PHE A 199 32.09 -8.34 -4.79
C PHE A 199 31.71 -9.48 -3.82
N GLY A 200 32.08 -10.72 -4.15
CA GLY A 200 31.70 -11.88 -3.36
C GLY A 200 30.19 -12.06 -3.28
N ASP A 201 29.68 -12.39 -2.10
CA ASP A 201 28.25 -12.50 -1.80
C ASP A 201 27.64 -11.20 -1.23
N ILE A 202 28.44 -10.15 -1.05
CA ILE A 202 28.01 -8.87 -0.48
C ILE A 202 26.99 -8.19 -1.39
N ALA A 203 27.25 -8.16 -2.71
CA ALA A 203 26.34 -7.61 -3.70
C ALA A 203 24.98 -8.35 -3.69
N ASP A 204 25.00 -9.68 -3.71
CA ASP A 204 23.78 -10.50 -3.71
C ASP A 204 22.96 -10.29 -2.42
N ARG A 205 23.62 -10.23 -1.26
CA ARG A 205 22.97 -9.95 0.03
C ARG A 205 22.36 -8.55 0.06
N ALA A 206 23.08 -7.53 -0.39
CA ALA A 206 22.60 -6.15 -0.44
C ALA A 206 21.36 -6.04 -1.35
N THR A 207 21.42 -6.65 -2.55
CA THR A 207 20.29 -6.72 -3.47
C THR A 207 19.06 -7.37 -2.82
N GLN A 208 19.22 -8.52 -2.15
CA GLN A 208 18.11 -9.22 -1.50
C GLN A 208 17.51 -8.42 -0.34
N GLN A 209 18.35 -7.82 0.50
CA GLN A 209 17.91 -7.03 1.66
C GLN A 209 17.15 -5.77 1.23
N LEU A 210 17.69 -5.02 0.27
CA LEU A 210 17.01 -3.86 -0.31
C LEU A 210 15.67 -4.26 -0.93
N THR A 211 15.67 -5.28 -1.78
CA THR A 211 14.46 -5.72 -2.48
C THR A 211 13.35 -6.11 -1.50
N ARG A 212 13.68 -6.88 -0.45
CA ARG A 212 12.70 -7.30 0.57
C ARG A 212 12.16 -6.12 1.36
N SER A 213 13.02 -5.25 1.90
CA SER A 213 12.59 -4.10 2.71
C SER A 213 11.72 -3.13 1.90
N PHE A 214 12.13 -2.82 0.67
CA PHE A 214 11.35 -1.95 -0.22
C PHE A 214 10.03 -2.58 -0.65
N THR A 215 9.99 -3.89 -0.94
CA THR A 215 8.74 -4.58 -1.30
C THR A 215 7.71 -4.50 -0.17
N VAL A 216 8.13 -4.71 1.07
CA VAL A 216 7.25 -4.58 2.24
C VAL A 216 6.79 -3.13 2.43
N ALA A 217 7.70 -2.16 2.28
CA ALA A 217 7.37 -0.74 2.35
C ALA A 217 6.34 -0.33 1.28
N ARG A 218 6.54 -0.77 0.03
CA ARG A 218 5.61 -0.51 -1.08
C ARG A 218 4.26 -1.17 -0.86
N THR A 219 4.25 -2.44 -0.43
CA THR A 219 3.03 -3.18 -0.10
C THR A 219 2.22 -2.48 0.99
N LEU A 220 2.88 -1.86 1.98
CA LEU A 220 2.19 -1.07 3.00
C LEU A 220 1.52 0.19 2.40
N LEU A 221 2.19 0.88 1.48
CA LEU A 221 1.62 2.04 0.79
C LEU A 221 0.41 1.65 -0.06
N ASP A 222 0.56 0.58 -0.87
CA ASP A 222 -0.53 0.03 -1.69
C ASP A 222 -1.72 -0.40 -0.82
N ALA A 223 -1.44 -1.03 0.34
CA ALA A 223 -2.48 -1.42 1.27
C ALA A 223 -3.28 -0.20 1.77
N PHE A 224 -2.61 0.91 2.13
CA PHE A 224 -3.32 2.12 2.53
C PHE A 224 -4.20 2.69 1.43
N GLU A 225 -3.73 2.70 0.17
CA GLU A 225 -4.50 3.15 -0.98
C GLU A 225 -5.75 2.29 -1.18
N VAL A 226 -5.61 0.96 -1.16
CA VAL A 226 -6.75 0.02 -1.20
C VAL A 226 -7.73 0.26 -0.06
N GLY A 227 -7.24 0.51 1.15
CA GLY A 227 -8.09 0.83 2.29
C GLY A 227 -8.92 2.10 2.09
N VAL A 228 -8.32 3.15 1.51
CA VAL A 228 -9.01 4.40 1.15
C VAL A 228 -10.08 4.15 0.08
N GLU A 229 -9.76 3.36 -0.95
CA GLU A 229 -10.69 3.00 -2.02
C GLU A 229 -11.90 2.24 -1.49
N VAL A 230 -11.69 1.23 -0.65
CA VAL A 230 -12.76 0.43 -0.04
C VAL A 230 -13.69 1.32 0.80
N ILE A 231 -13.14 2.21 1.63
CA ILE A 231 -13.94 3.13 2.45
C ILE A 231 -14.73 4.11 1.57
N SER A 232 -14.12 4.61 0.50
CA SER A 232 -14.80 5.50 -0.44
C SER A 232 -15.96 4.79 -1.17
N ALA A 233 -15.76 3.54 -1.57
CA ALA A 233 -16.78 2.70 -2.20
C ALA A 233 -17.96 2.43 -1.23
N THR A 234 -17.68 2.11 0.04
CA THR A 234 -18.76 1.90 1.03
C THR A 234 -19.58 3.16 1.31
N GLY A 235 -18.95 4.34 1.25
CA GLY A 235 -19.63 5.64 1.43
C GLY A 235 -20.43 6.12 0.21
N SER A 236 -20.22 5.52 -0.96
CA SER A 236 -20.90 5.87 -2.23
C SER A 236 -21.82 4.76 -2.76
N MET A 237 -22.04 3.72 -1.97
CA MET A 237 -22.87 2.58 -2.31
C MET A 237 -24.33 2.96 -2.61
N ARG A 238 -24.93 2.30 -3.60
CA ARG A 238 -26.37 2.38 -3.88
C ARG A 238 -27.13 1.43 -2.95
N PHE A 239 -28.11 1.96 -2.22
CA PHE A 239 -28.99 1.13 -1.40
C PHE A 239 -30.05 0.42 -2.23
N ARG A 240 -30.53 -0.71 -1.70
CA ARG A 240 -31.64 -1.45 -2.29
C ARG A 240 -32.96 -0.70 -2.08
N PRO A 241 -33.97 -0.85 -2.95
CA PRO A 241 -35.27 -0.18 -2.82
C PRO A 241 -35.96 -0.42 -1.47
N GLU A 242 -35.77 -1.59 -0.86
CA GLU A 242 -36.32 -1.93 0.45
C GLU A 242 -35.70 -1.09 1.57
N CYS A 243 -34.42 -0.74 1.44
CA CYS A 243 -33.76 0.17 2.36
C CYS A 243 -34.29 1.60 2.19
N ASP A 244 -34.43 2.08 0.95
CA ASP A 244 -35.00 3.41 0.68
C ASP A 244 -36.42 3.53 1.29
N ALA A 245 -37.27 2.51 1.11
CA ALA A 245 -38.59 2.44 1.73
C ALA A 245 -38.52 2.33 3.27
N GLY A 246 -37.59 1.55 3.80
CA GLY A 246 -37.38 1.38 5.24
C GLY A 246 -36.94 2.68 5.92
N LEU A 247 -36.00 3.41 5.34
CA LEU A 247 -35.53 4.71 5.82
C LEU A 247 -36.65 5.76 5.76
N MET A 248 -37.40 5.78 4.66
CA MET A 248 -38.57 6.65 4.53
C MET A 248 -39.58 6.40 5.67
N ARG A 249 -39.89 5.12 5.93
CA ARG A 249 -40.78 4.72 7.04
C ARG A 249 -40.24 5.06 8.41
N LEU A 250 -38.93 4.94 8.59
CA LEU A 250 -38.26 5.22 9.85
C LEU A 250 -38.28 6.71 10.20
N VAL A 251 -38.02 7.58 9.22
CA VAL A 251 -37.76 9.01 9.45
C VAL A 251 -39.02 9.87 9.27
N TYR A 252 -39.81 9.63 8.22
CA TYR A 252 -40.82 10.61 7.78
C TYR A 252 -42.26 10.13 7.85
N CYS A 253 -42.54 8.82 7.96
CA CYS A 253 -43.94 8.38 8.02
C CYS A 253 -44.69 8.87 9.27
N SER A 254 -44.01 9.14 10.39
CA SER A 254 -44.64 9.78 11.55
C SER A 254 -45.16 11.18 11.21
N HIS A 255 -44.48 11.93 10.32
CA HIS A 255 -44.94 13.24 9.87
C HIS A 255 -46.22 13.11 9.04
N CYS A 256 -46.27 12.10 8.16
CA CYS A 256 -47.44 11.79 7.35
C CYS A 256 -48.65 11.31 8.16
N SER A 257 -48.43 10.85 9.40
CA SER A 257 -49.49 10.52 10.37
C SER A 257 -49.79 11.66 11.36
N GLY A 258 -49.22 12.85 11.19
CA GLY A 258 -49.45 14.01 12.06
C GLY A 258 -48.55 14.08 13.31
N PHE A 259 -47.59 13.17 13.46
CA PHE A 259 -46.69 13.04 14.60
C PHE A 259 -45.25 13.52 14.28
N ALA A 260 -45.10 14.76 13.81
CA ALA A 260 -43.82 15.26 13.30
C ALA A 260 -42.67 15.38 14.32
N ARG A 261 -42.95 15.25 15.63
CA ARG A 261 -41.93 15.33 16.70
C ARG A 261 -41.59 13.99 17.32
N THR A 262 -42.24 12.91 16.88
CA THR A 262 -42.04 11.58 17.43
C THR A 262 -40.81 10.94 16.82
N LYS A 263 -39.86 10.53 17.67
CA LYS A 263 -38.65 9.81 17.25
C LYS A 263 -38.94 8.32 17.05
N PRO A 264 -38.25 7.63 16.12
CA PRO A 264 -38.37 6.19 15.97
C PRO A 264 -37.83 5.45 17.19
N CYS A 265 -38.39 4.27 17.46
CA CYS A 265 -37.89 3.37 18.51
C CYS A 265 -36.47 2.91 18.18
N GLY A 266 -35.61 2.78 19.20
CA GLY A 266 -34.22 2.35 19.01
C GLY A 266 -34.09 0.99 18.31
N GLY A 267 -34.88 -0.01 18.72
CA GLY A 267 -34.90 -1.33 18.08
C GLY A 267 -35.36 -1.30 16.62
N TYR A 268 -36.35 -0.46 16.30
CA TYR A 268 -36.82 -0.30 14.92
C TYR A 268 -35.75 0.37 14.05
N CYS A 269 -35.11 1.43 14.54
CA CYS A 269 -33.98 2.09 13.89
C CYS A 269 -32.86 1.10 13.58
N LEU A 270 -32.43 0.30 14.57
CA LEU A 270 -31.38 -0.69 14.39
C LEU A 270 -31.72 -1.74 13.34
N ASN A 271 -32.97 -2.20 13.27
CA ASN A 271 -33.38 -3.20 12.28
C ASN A 271 -33.36 -2.64 10.86
N VAL A 272 -33.84 -1.41 10.67
CA VAL A 272 -33.79 -0.73 9.35
C VAL A 272 -32.35 -0.51 8.92
N VAL A 273 -31.50 0.04 9.80
CA VAL A 273 -30.09 0.31 9.49
C VAL A 273 -29.32 -0.97 9.19
N ARG A 274 -29.56 -2.07 9.91
CA ARG A 274 -28.96 -3.38 9.60
C ARG A 274 -29.34 -3.88 8.22
N GLY A 275 -30.61 -3.75 7.82
CA GLY A 275 -31.06 -4.13 6.48
C GLY A 275 -30.40 -3.31 5.38
N CYS A 276 -30.22 -2.01 5.62
CA CYS A 276 -29.53 -1.09 4.71
C CYS A 276 -28.03 -1.38 4.56
N LEU A 277 -27.36 -1.78 5.65
CA LEU A 277 -25.92 -2.03 5.68
C LEU A 277 -25.53 -3.50 5.54
N ALA A 278 -26.46 -4.37 5.13
CA ALA A 278 -26.19 -5.81 5.01
C ALA A 278 -24.97 -6.12 4.14
N HIS A 279 -24.81 -5.46 3.00
CA HIS A 279 -23.66 -5.66 2.11
C HIS A 279 -22.35 -5.07 2.68
N VAL A 280 -22.43 -4.02 3.49
CA VAL A 280 -21.25 -3.48 4.20
C VAL A 280 -20.82 -4.46 5.31
N ALA A 281 -21.78 -5.13 5.94
CA ALA A 281 -21.49 -6.14 6.97
C ALA A 281 -20.74 -7.36 6.42
N GLU A 282 -20.90 -7.68 5.13
CA GLU A 282 -20.10 -8.74 4.46
C GLU A 282 -18.60 -8.41 4.41
N LEU A 283 -18.22 -7.13 4.51
CA LEU A 283 -16.83 -6.69 4.55
C LEU A 283 -16.18 -6.83 5.93
N ASP A 284 -16.91 -7.17 6.99
CA ASP A 284 -16.37 -7.20 8.37
C ASP A 284 -15.13 -8.11 8.48
N GLN A 285 -15.23 -9.34 7.94
CA GLN A 285 -14.12 -10.29 7.98
C GLN A 285 -12.96 -9.88 7.06
N PRO A 286 -13.14 -9.60 5.75
CA PRO A 286 -12.07 -9.09 4.90
C PRO A 286 -11.39 -7.83 5.44
N TRP A 287 -12.17 -6.91 6.03
CA TRP A 287 -11.64 -5.70 6.64
C TRP A 287 -10.80 -6.01 7.88
N SER A 288 -11.24 -6.93 8.73
CA SER A 288 -10.46 -7.40 9.87
C SER A 288 -9.13 -8.01 9.43
N ASP A 289 -9.15 -8.87 8.40
CA ASP A 289 -7.96 -9.51 7.86
C ASP A 289 -6.99 -8.49 7.23
N TYR A 290 -7.53 -7.47 6.55
CA TYR A 290 -6.78 -6.33 6.05
C TYR A 290 -6.09 -5.55 7.17
N VAL A 291 -6.81 -5.22 8.26
CA VAL A 291 -6.23 -4.51 9.41
C VAL A 291 -5.12 -5.35 10.05
N SER A 292 -5.33 -6.65 10.24
CA SER A 292 -4.26 -7.54 10.72
C SER A 292 -3.09 -7.63 9.74
N GLY A 293 -3.34 -7.51 8.44
CA GLY A 293 -2.31 -7.39 7.41
C GLY A 293 -1.44 -6.14 7.58
N LEU A 294 -2.07 -4.97 7.79
CA LEU A 294 -1.36 -3.73 8.08
C LEU A 294 -0.50 -3.83 9.35
N GLU A 295 -1.02 -4.47 10.40
CA GLU A 295 -0.27 -4.70 11.64
C GLU A 295 0.98 -5.57 11.42
N ARG A 296 0.87 -6.62 10.60
CA ARG A 296 2.01 -7.46 10.23
C ARG A 296 3.04 -6.68 9.41
N LEU A 297 2.61 -5.93 8.39
CA LEU A 297 3.50 -5.12 7.55
C LEU A 297 4.25 -4.07 8.37
N THR A 298 3.53 -3.31 9.21
CA THR A 298 4.13 -2.29 10.07
C THR A 298 5.09 -2.88 11.11
N SER A 299 4.77 -4.07 11.66
CA SER A 299 5.69 -4.78 12.56
C SER A 299 6.94 -5.30 11.82
N GLY A 300 6.79 -5.72 10.57
CA GLY A 300 7.88 -6.12 9.69
C GLY A 300 8.86 -4.99 9.42
N LEU A 301 8.36 -3.78 9.12
CA LEU A 301 9.17 -2.59 8.89
C LEU A 301 9.97 -2.13 10.13
N VAL A 302 9.55 -2.50 11.33
CA VAL A 302 10.29 -2.19 12.57
C VAL A 302 11.34 -3.26 12.87
N SER A 303 11.22 -4.45 12.28
CA SER A 303 12.03 -5.61 12.59
C SER A 303 12.86 -6.09 11.39
N SER A 304 12.39 -7.14 10.71
CA SER A 304 13.15 -7.88 9.70
C SER A 304 13.23 -7.22 8.32
N TYR A 305 12.41 -6.21 8.07
CA TYR A 305 12.31 -5.50 6.78
C TYR A 305 12.50 -4.00 6.96
N ASN A 306 13.35 -3.62 7.91
CA ASN A 306 13.57 -2.22 8.25
C ASN A 306 14.33 -1.49 7.13
N ILE A 307 13.58 -0.65 6.39
CA ILE A 307 14.13 0.14 5.29
C ILE A 307 15.16 1.16 5.76
N GLU A 308 14.97 1.75 6.95
CA GLU A 308 15.92 2.69 7.54
C GLU A 308 17.25 1.99 7.83
N GLU A 309 17.20 0.78 8.40
CA GLU A 309 18.39 -0.01 8.69
C GLU A 309 19.18 -0.32 7.41
N VAL A 310 18.53 -0.88 6.40
CA VAL A 310 19.20 -1.26 5.14
C VAL A 310 19.78 -0.04 4.40
N LEU A 311 19.08 1.09 4.38
CA LEU A 311 19.56 2.32 3.76
C LEU A 311 20.71 2.96 4.56
N SER A 312 20.61 2.98 5.89
CA SER A 312 21.62 3.62 6.76
C SER A 312 23.01 3.00 6.68
N VAL A 313 23.10 1.73 6.26
CA VAL A 313 24.36 1.00 6.12
C VAL A 313 24.72 0.73 4.66
N LEU A 314 23.95 1.21 3.69
CA LEU A 314 24.14 0.85 2.28
C LEU A 314 25.50 1.33 1.75
N ASP A 315 25.92 2.53 2.09
CA ASP A 315 27.26 3.07 1.77
C ASP A 315 28.36 2.16 2.36
N THR A 316 28.21 1.71 3.60
CA THR A 316 29.18 0.80 4.22
C THR A 316 29.22 -0.55 3.52
N LYS A 317 28.09 -1.07 3.02
CA LYS A 317 28.03 -2.30 2.22
C LYS A 317 28.64 -2.15 0.84
N ILE A 318 28.50 -0.98 0.21
CA ILE A 318 29.20 -0.64 -1.03
C ILE A 318 30.71 -0.62 -0.77
N SER A 319 31.15 0.02 0.32
CA SER A 319 32.56 0.03 0.73
C SER A 319 33.10 -1.38 0.99
N GLU A 320 32.36 -2.22 1.72
CA GLU A 320 32.70 -3.63 1.97
C GLU A 320 32.89 -4.42 0.67
N ALA A 321 31.99 -4.24 -0.30
CA ALA A 321 32.10 -4.85 -1.62
C ALA A 321 33.36 -4.39 -2.37
N ILE A 322 33.66 -3.09 -2.36
CA ILE A 322 34.86 -2.54 -3.00
C ILE A 322 36.12 -3.09 -2.32
N MET A 323 36.16 -3.14 -0.99
CA MET A 323 37.29 -3.70 -0.24
C MET A 323 37.50 -5.18 -0.55
N TYR A 324 36.43 -5.96 -0.61
CA TYR A 324 36.50 -7.37 -1.01
C TYR A 324 37.13 -7.53 -2.40
N ALA A 325 36.75 -6.68 -3.36
CA ALA A 325 37.33 -6.71 -4.70
C ALA A 325 38.82 -6.33 -4.70
N MET A 326 39.22 -5.36 -3.86
CA MET A 326 40.61 -4.93 -3.72
C MET A 326 41.48 -6.05 -3.14
N GLU A 327 41.02 -6.73 -2.09
CA GLU A 327 41.73 -7.83 -1.45
C GLU A 327 41.94 -9.02 -2.39
N ASN A 328 40.96 -9.28 -3.27
CA ASN A 328 40.99 -10.37 -4.24
C ASN A 328 41.52 -9.96 -5.63
N GLY A 329 42.09 -8.75 -5.76
CA GLY A 329 42.48 -8.15 -7.03
C GLY A 329 43.29 -9.05 -7.98
N PRO A 330 44.38 -9.71 -7.53
CA PRO A 330 45.17 -10.59 -8.38
C PRO A 330 44.40 -11.80 -8.93
N GLU A 331 43.48 -12.37 -8.16
CA GLU A 331 42.63 -13.47 -8.60
C GLU A 331 41.56 -12.98 -9.57
N LEU A 332 40.95 -11.83 -9.28
CA LEU A 332 39.97 -11.20 -10.16
C LEU A 332 40.56 -10.89 -11.53
N SER A 333 41.77 -10.33 -11.60
CA SER A 333 42.44 -10.07 -12.88
C SER A 333 42.74 -11.36 -13.67
N LYS A 334 42.97 -12.50 -13.00
CA LYS A 334 43.09 -13.81 -13.68
C LYS A 334 41.74 -14.30 -14.19
N LYS A 335 40.68 -14.22 -13.38
CA LYS A 335 39.31 -14.62 -13.78
C LYS A 335 38.83 -13.82 -14.98
N VAL A 336 38.98 -12.48 -14.93
CA VAL A 336 38.65 -11.58 -16.03
C VAL A 336 39.37 -11.99 -17.31
N LYS A 337 40.69 -12.21 -17.25
CA LYS A 337 41.46 -12.68 -18.42
C LYS A 337 40.94 -14.01 -18.96
N ASN A 338 40.71 -15.00 -18.10
CA ASN A 338 40.27 -16.33 -18.53
C ASN A 338 38.85 -16.33 -19.12
N LEU A 339 37.93 -15.59 -18.51
CA LEU A 339 36.54 -15.49 -18.96
C LEU A 339 36.42 -14.71 -20.26
N ILE A 340 37.16 -13.62 -20.41
CA ILE A 340 37.18 -12.84 -21.64
C ILE A 340 37.79 -13.65 -22.80
N ILE A 341 38.74 -14.55 -22.53
CA ILE A 341 39.30 -15.46 -23.54
C ILE A 341 38.33 -16.61 -23.89
N SER A 342 37.51 -17.08 -22.94
CA SER A 342 36.60 -18.21 -23.14
C SER A 342 35.25 -17.81 -23.76
N VAL A 343 34.82 -16.58 -23.55
CA VAL A 343 33.52 -16.07 -24.00
C VAL A 343 33.73 -15.36 -25.33
N HIS A 344 33.26 -15.96 -26.43
CA HIS A 344 33.27 -15.37 -27.79
C HIS A 344 32.63 -13.97 -27.86
N THR A 345 31.88 -13.55 -26.83
CA THR A 345 31.25 -12.24 -26.71
C THR A 345 32.20 -11.10 -26.33
N CYS A 346 33.39 -11.37 -25.74
CA CYS A 346 34.34 -10.32 -25.34
C CYS A 346 35.67 -10.33 -26.13
N LEU A 347 35.87 -11.31 -27.01
CA LEU A 347 37.13 -11.55 -27.73
C LEU A 347 37.51 -10.49 -28.80
N CYS A 348 36.70 -9.45 -29.01
CA CYS A 348 36.94 -8.48 -30.09
C CYS A 348 37.60 -7.15 -29.68
N PHE A 349 37.88 -6.86 -28.41
CA PHE A 349 38.25 -5.49 -28.02
C PHE A 349 39.54 -5.43 -27.18
N ASN A 350 40.59 -4.95 -27.84
CA ASN A 350 41.96 -4.82 -27.32
C ASN A 350 42.05 -3.97 -26.05
N LEU A 351 42.96 -4.41 -25.15
CA LEU A 351 43.51 -3.69 -23.99
C LEU A 351 44.23 -2.38 -24.34
#